data_AF-A0A5N6QZE7-F1
#
_entry.id   AF-A0A5N6QZE7-F1
#
_cell.length_a   1.000
_cell.length_b   1.000
_cell.length_c   1.000
_cell.angle_alpha   90.00
_cell.angle_beta   90.00
_cell.angle_gamma   90.00
#
_symmetry.space_group_name_H-M   'P 1'
#
loop_
_entity.id
_entity.type
_entity.pdbx_description
1 polymer ?
#
loop_
_entity_poly.entity_id
_entity_poly.type
_entity_poly.pdbx_seq_one_letter_code
_entity_poly.pdbx_strand_id
1 'polypeptide(L)'
;MGPVCDLIGPRVAFATLSLLTAPAILLMCLVSSPNSFIIVRFLVGFLLANFVTNQFWMSSMYSSSVVGLASGMAAGWANMGSGVTQMVMPLIYSLIMSFNVPSSIAWRTAFVVPSIFQSVTAIMVLAYGQDLPFGNYSKRSGTTPKWNFLKILFNGLKNYMGWILALVYGYSFRVELATDNIIAQYLYNMFDLNLELAGTVATSFGMAN
;
A
#
# COMPACT_ATOMS: atom_id res chain seq x y z
N MET A 1 -0.91 -3.77 -13.20
CA MET A 1 0.44 -3.96 -12.61
C MET A 1 1.14 -5.23 -13.07
N GLY A 2 0.52 -6.41 -13.10
CA GLY A 2 1.17 -7.65 -13.57
C GLY A 2 1.92 -7.52 -14.91
N PRO A 3 1.23 -7.15 -16.02
CA PRO A 3 1.88 -6.94 -17.32
C PRO A 3 2.94 -5.84 -17.31
N VAL A 4 2.81 -4.84 -16.43
CA VAL A 4 3.79 -3.77 -16.29
C VAL A 4 5.07 -4.32 -15.66
N CYS A 5 4.95 -5.14 -14.61
CA CYS A 5 6.10 -5.81 -14.00
C CYS A 5 6.79 -6.75 -15.00
N ASP A 6 6.01 -7.44 -15.84
CA ASP A 6 6.54 -8.31 -16.90
C ASP A 6 7.35 -7.54 -17.96
N LEU A 7 7.01 -6.28 -18.23
CA LEU A 7 7.65 -5.45 -19.26
C LEU A 7 8.85 -4.66 -18.76
N ILE A 8 8.72 -4.00 -17.60
CA ILE A 8 9.71 -3.03 -17.09
C ILE A 8 10.37 -3.46 -15.78
N GLY A 9 9.96 -4.59 -15.21
CA GLY A 9 10.45 -5.11 -13.94
C GLY A 9 9.73 -4.53 -12.73
N PRO A 10 9.82 -5.22 -11.57
CA PRO A 10 9.11 -4.84 -10.36
C PRO A 10 9.62 -3.52 -9.75
N ARG A 11 10.93 -3.24 -9.80
CA ARG A 11 11.50 -2.02 -9.19
C ARG A 11 10.94 -0.76 -9.84
N VAL A 12 10.99 -0.71 -11.18
CA VAL A 12 10.53 0.47 -11.94
C VAL A 12 9.00 0.56 -11.86
N ALA A 13 8.28 -0.56 -11.95
CA ALA A 13 6.83 -0.58 -11.81
C ALA A 13 6.38 -0.04 -10.44
N PHE A 14 7.01 -0.48 -9.35
CA PHE A 14 6.69 -0.03 -7.99
C PHE A 14 6.93 1.48 -7.83
N ALA A 15 8.13 1.94 -8.21
CA ALA A 15 8.52 3.32 -7.99
C ALA A 15 7.72 4.29 -8.87
N THR A 16 7.46 3.94 -10.13
CA THR A 16 6.65 4.79 -11.04
C THR A 16 5.22 4.95 -10.53
N LEU A 17 4.57 3.87 -10.10
CA LEU A 17 3.22 3.96 -9.52
C LEU A 17 3.22 4.79 -8.22
N SER A 18 4.23 4.59 -7.37
CA SER A 18 4.35 5.33 -6.10
C SER A 18 4.61 6.82 -6.32
N LEU A 19 5.44 7.20 -7.29
CA LEU A 19 5.66 8.60 -7.65
C LEU A 19 4.46 9.23 -8.34
N LEU A 20 3.72 8.48 -9.18
CA LEU A 20 2.54 8.98 -9.88
C LEU A 20 1.37 9.25 -8.93
N THR A 21 1.28 8.51 -7.83
CA THR A 21 0.21 8.63 -6.83
C THR A 21 0.58 9.55 -5.66
N ALA A 22 1.86 9.88 -5.45
CA ALA A 22 2.28 10.80 -4.39
C ALA A 22 1.61 12.19 -4.51
N PRO A 23 1.50 12.82 -5.71
CA PRO A 23 0.73 14.05 -5.86
C PRO A 23 -0.74 13.90 -5.44
N ALA A 24 -1.36 12.74 -5.66
CA ALA A 24 -2.74 12.51 -5.24
C ALA A 24 -2.88 12.53 -3.71
N ILE A 25 -1.90 12.02 -2.96
CA ILE A 25 -1.87 12.16 -1.49
C ILE A 25 -1.70 13.62 -1.09
N LEU A 26 -0.82 14.36 -1.77
CA LEU A 26 -0.61 15.77 -1.48
C LEU A 26 -1.88 16.61 -1.74
N LEU A 27 -2.67 16.26 -2.75
CA LEU A 27 -3.98 16.88 -3.02
C LEU A 27 -4.97 16.73 -1.86
N MET A 28 -4.77 15.77 -0.94
CA MET A 28 -5.56 15.65 0.29
C MET A 28 -5.50 16.92 1.14
N CYS A 29 -4.40 17.68 1.05
CA CYS A 29 -4.24 18.96 1.74
C CYS A 29 -5.23 20.04 1.25
N LEU A 30 -5.65 19.95 -0.02
CA LEU A 30 -6.47 20.94 -0.71
C LEU A 30 -7.96 20.56 -0.76
N VAL A 31 -8.34 19.43 -0.20
CA VAL A 31 -9.72 18.94 -0.24
C VAL A 31 -10.64 19.87 0.55
N SER A 32 -11.68 20.39 -0.12
CA SER A 32 -12.66 21.30 0.47
C SER A 32 -14.10 20.80 0.36
N SER A 33 -14.38 19.81 -0.50
CA SER A 33 -15.71 19.24 -0.73
C SER A 33 -15.73 17.71 -0.55
N PRO A 34 -16.89 17.12 -0.21
CA PRO A 34 -17.04 15.66 -0.13
C PRO A 34 -16.69 14.96 -1.45
N ASN A 35 -17.07 15.54 -2.59
CA ASN A 35 -16.75 14.99 -3.90
C ASN A 35 -15.24 14.98 -4.16
N SER A 36 -14.54 16.07 -3.81
CA SER A 36 -13.06 16.10 -3.91
C SER A 36 -12.38 15.08 -3.01
N PHE A 37 -12.94 14.82 -1.82
CA PHE A 37 -12.43 13.79 -0.91
C PHE A 37 -12.51 12.39 -1.54
N ILE A 38 -13.67 12.05 -2.13
CA ILE A 38 -13.89 10.75 -2.78
C ILE A 38 -12.95 10.56 -3.97
N ILE A 39 -12.80 11.59 -4.81
CA ILE A 39 -11.91 11.54 -5.99
C ILE A 39 -10.46 11.33 -5.56
N VAL A 40 -9.98 12.09 -4.57
CA VAL A 40 -8.61 11.93 -4.06
C VAL A 40 -8.41 10.53 -3.48
N ARG A 41 -9.35 10.02 -2.67
CA ARG A 41 -9.29 8.65 -2.13
C ARG A 41 -9.27 7.59 -3.22
N PHE A 42 -10.06 7.77 -4.28
CA PHE A 42 -10.05 6.87 -5.43
C PHE A 42 -8.67 6.84 -6.12
N LEU A 43 -8.05 8.01 -6.33
CA LEU A 43 -6.73 8.11 -6.93
C LEU A 43 -5.63 7.49 -6.06
N VAL A 44 -5.67 7.73 -4.75
CA VAL A 44 -4.76 7.09 -3.79
C VAL A 44 -4.94 5.57 -3.79
N GLY A 45 -6.16 5.08 -4.02
CA GLY A 45 -6.47 3.65 -4.12
C GLY A 45 -5.65 2.89 -5.17
N PHE A 46 -5.17 3.55 -6.23
CA PHE A 46 -4.28 2.91 -7.21
C PHE A 46 -2.98 2.40 -6.60
N LEU A 47 -2.52 2.95 -5.47
CA LEU A 47 -1.34 2.45 -4.74
C LEU A 47 -1.46 1.00 -4.30
N LEU A 48 -2.67 0.50 -4.04
CA LEU A 48 -2.89 -0.89 -3.65
C LEU A 48 -2.40 -1.87 -4.75
N ALA A 49 -2.28 -1.41 -5.99
CA ALA A 49 -1.76 -2.23 -7.06
C ALA A 49 -0.26 -2.58 -6.90
N ASN A 50 0.48 -1.87 -6.03
CA ASN A 50 1.85 -2.24 -5.63
C ASN A 50 1.91 -3.60 -4.93
N PHE A 51 0.80 -4.11 -4.37
CA PHE A 51 0.75 -5.46 -3.83
C PHE A 51 1.12 -6.51 -4.88
N VAL A 52 0.64 -6.33 -6.12
CA VAL A 52 0.96 -7.21 -7.25
C VAL A 52 2.46 -7.16 -7.55
N THR A 53 3.04 -5.96 -7.52
CA THR A 53 4.48 -5.77 -7.76
C THR A 53 5.31 -6.45 -6.69
N ASN A 54 4.92 -6.35 -5.41
CA ASN A 54 5.61 -7.01 -4.31
C ASN A 54 5.61 -8.54 -4.48
N GLN A 55 4.45 -9.13 -4.81
CA GLN A 55 4.36 -10.58 -5.03
C GLN A 55 5.19 -11.05 -6.23
N PHE A 56 5.22 -10.26 -7.31
CA PHE A 56 6.08 -10.50 -8.45
C PHE A 56 7.57 -10.46 -8.05
N TRP A 57 7.93 -9.49 -7.22
CA TRP A 57 9.30 -9.29 -6.76
C TRP A 57 9.77 -10.45 -5.89
N MET A 58 8.96 -10.88 -4.92
CA MET A 58 9.28 -12.04 -4.07
C MET A 58 9.45 -13.31 -4.90
N SER A 59 8.55 -13.55 -5.86
CA SER A 59 8.61 -14.71 -6.76
C SER A 59 9.82 -14.69 -7.71
N SER A 60 10.36 -13.50 -8.00
CA SER A 60 11.54 -13.34 -8.84
C SER A 60 12.85 -13.48 -8.06
N MET A 61 12.84 -13.17 -6.77
CA MET A 61 14.03 -13.19 -5.91
C MET A 61 14.24 -14.52 -5.18
N TYR A 62 13.16 -15.19 -4.79
CA TYR A 62 13.20 -16.35 -3.90
C TYR A 62 12.79 -17.63 -4.62
N SER A 63 13.37 -18.77 -4.19
CA SER A 63 13.01 -20.09 -4.72
C SER A 63 11.65 -20.56 -4.20
N SER A 64 11.02 -21.50 -4.89
CA SER A 64 9.69 -22.05 -4.53
C SER A 64 9.61 -22.61 -3.10
N SER A 65 10.74 -23.08 -2.55
CA SER A 65 10.81 -23.60 -1.19
C SER A 65 10.65 -22.54 -0.10
N VAL A 66 11.01 -21.28 -0.37
CA VAL A 66 11.06 -20.20 0.63
C VAL A 66 10.22 -18.98 0.23
N VAL A 67 9.72 -18.90 -1.00
CA VAL A 67 8.94 -17.77 -1.51
C VAL A 67 7.69 -17.50 -0.68
N GLY A 68 7.07 -18.55 -0.11
CA GLY A 68 5.91 -18.41 0.76
C GLY A 68 6.24 -17.66 2.05
N LEU A 69 7.36 -18.00 2.70
CA LEU A 69 7.83 -17.33 3.91
C LEU A 69 8.27 -15.88 3.61
N ALA A 70 8.99 -15.66 2.51
CA ALA A 70 9.41 -14.32 2.11
C ALA A 70 8.20 -13.42 1.80
N SER A 71 7.20 -13.95 1.09
CA SER A 71 5.97 -13.21 0.77
C SER A 71 5.12 -12.94 2.02
N GLY A 72 5.06 -13.89 2.94
CA GLY A 72 4.40 -13.72 4.24
C GLY A 72 5.05 -12.64 5.07
N MET A 73 6.39 -12.63 5.18
CA MET A 73 7.13 -11.59 5.90
C MET A 73 6.94 -10.21 5.27
N ALA A 74 6.96 -10.12 3.93
CA ALA A 74 6.71 -8.86 3.23
C ALA A 74 5.28 -8.34 3.44
N ALA A 75 4.28 -9.24 3.46
CA ALA A 75 2.89 -8.90 3.76
C ALA A 75 2.71 -8.44 5.22
N GLY A 76 3.33 -9.14 6.18
CA GLY A 76 3.33 -8.74 7.60
C GLY A 76 3.89 -7.33 7.80
N TRP A 77 5.00 -7.00 7.13
CA TRP A 77 5.58 -5.65 7.19
C TRP A 77 4.64 -4.56 6.63
N ALA A 78 3.85 -4.89 5.60
CA ALA A 78 2.86 -3.96 5.05
C ALA A 78 1.73 -3.69 6.07
N ASN A 79 1.26 -4.73 6.77
CA ASN A 79 0.24 -4.61 7.81
C ASN A 79 0.78 -3.89 9.06
N MET A 80 2.02 -4.17 9.47
CA MET A 80 2.70 -3.43 10.54
C MET A 80 2.76 -1.92 10.24
N GLY A 81 3.00 -1.56 8.97
CA GLY A 81 2.96 -0.17 8.51
C GLY A 81 1.60 0.52 8.74
N SER A 82 0.49 -0.21 8.61
CA SER A 82 -0.85 0.31 8.92
C SER A 82 -0.96 0.65 10.41
N GLY A 83 -0.48 -0.25 11.29
CA GLY A 83 -0.44 -0.04 12.73
C GLY A 83 0.41 1.18 13.11
N VAL A 84 1.64 1.24 12.62
CA VAL A 84 2.54 2.39 12.88
C VAL A 84 1.89 3.71 12.45
N THR A 85 1.18 3.73 11.32
CA THR A 85 0.48 4.92 10.84
C THR A 85 -0.61 5.37 11.81
N GLN A 86 -1.35 4.43 12.41
CA GLN A 86 -2.39 4.73 13.42
C GLN A 86 -1.81 5.35 14.69
N MET A 87 -0.56 5.04 15.05
CA MET A 87 0.14 5.69 16.16
C MET A 87 0.74 7.05 15.77
N VAL A 88 1.44 7.11 14.63
CA VAL A 88 2.27 8.27 14.24
C VAL A 88 1.41 9.44 13.74
N MET A 89 0.33 9.18 13.00
CA MET A 89 -0.49 10.26 12.43
C MET A 89 -1.18 11.13 13.48
N PRO A 90 -1.78 10.59 14.57
CA PRO A 90 -2.28 11.40 15.67
C PRO A 90 -1.21 12.29 16.30
N LEU A 91 0.02 11.79 16.49
CA LEU A 91 1.12 12.57 17.05
C LEU A 91 1.52 13.74 16.14
N ILE A 92 1.58 13.50 14.83
CA ILE A 92 1.80 14.57 13.84
C ILE A 92 0.68 15.60 13.91
N TYR A 93 -0.57 15.16 14.01
CA TYR A 93 -1.71 16.06 14.15
C TYR A 93 -1.62 16.93 15.42
N SER A 94 -1.36 16.32 16.58
CA SER A 94 -1.17 17.03 17.86
C SER A 94 -0.01 18.04 17.77
N LEU A 95 1.09 17.68 17.12
CA LEU A 95 2.22 18.57 16.90
C LEU A 95 1.85 19.78 16.02
N ILE A 96 1.10 19.57 14.93
CA ILE A 96 0.64 20.68 14.07
C ILE A 96 -0.31 21.60 14.83
N MET A 97 -1.22 21.03 15.64
CA MET A 97 -2.13 21.79 16.50
C MET A 97 -1.38 22.67 17.51
N SER A 98 -0.20 22.25 18.00
CA SER A 98 0.62 23.04 18.92
C SER A 98 1.11 24.37 18.33
N PHE A 99 1.16 24.49 17.00
CA PHE A 99 1.48 25.74 16.29
C PHE A 99 0.26 26.65 16.10
N ASN A 100 -0.83 26.41 16.84
CA ASN A 100 -2.06 27.21 16.82
C ASN A 100 -2.78 27.21 15.45
N VAL A 101 -2.61 26.12 14.68
CA VAL A 101 -3.29 25.90 13.40
C VAL A 101 -4.71 25.39 13.65
N PRO A 102 -5.75 25.90 12.94
CA PRO A 102 -7.11 25.37 13.07
C PRO A 102 -7.19 23.88 12.73
N SER A 103 -7.98 23.12 13.50
CA SER A 103 -8.16 21.66 13.31
C SER A 103 -8.49 21.27 11.86
N SER A 104 -9.35 22.06 11.19
CA SER A 104 -9.74 21.84 9.78
C SER A 104 -8.56 21.86 8.81
N ILE A 105 -7.52 22.63 9.11
CA ILE A 105 -6.29 22.72 8.32
C ILE A 105 -5.26 21.70 8.83
N ALA A 106 -5.19 21.48 10.15
CA ALA A 106 -4.17 20.62 10.76
C ALA A 106 -4.18 19.18 10.21
N TRP A 107 -5.34 18.53 10.12
CA TRP A 107 -5.42 17.16 9.59
C TRP A 107 -5.09 17.09 8.10
N ARG A 108 -5.40 18.15 7.34
CA ARG A 108 -5.09 18.25 5.91
C ARG A 108 -3.60 18.35 5.69
N THR A 109 -2.94 19.25 6.42
CA THR A 109 -1.49 19.45 6.36
C THR A 109 -0.72 18.22 6.85
N ALA A 110 -1.28 17.41 7.74
CA ALA A 110 -0.67 16.15 8.18
C ALA A 110 -0.39 15.18 7.00
N PHE A 111 -1.16 15.23 5.91
CA PHE A 111 -0.95 14.40 4.71
C PHE A 111 0.29 14.77 3.89
N VAL A 112 0.95 15.90 4.18
CA VAL A 112 2.25 16.24 3.57
C VAL A 112 3.31 15.22 3.99
N VAL A 113 3.30 14.78 5.24
CA VAL A 113 4.29 13.84 5.79
C VAL A 113 4.28 12.49 5.05
N PRO A 114 3.15 11.76 4.94
CA PRO A 114 3.13 10.51 4.19
C PRO A 114 3.41 10.69 2.69
N SER A 115 3.04 11.83 2.09
CA SER A 115 3.39 12.12 0.68
C SER A 115 4.90 12.22 0.46
N ILE A 116 5.62 12.91 1.36
CA ILE A 116 7.08 13.02 1.29
C ILE A 116 7.70 11.64 1.54
N PHE A 117 7.25 10.93 2.57
CA PHE A 117 7.76 9.60 2.92
C PHE A 117 7.59 8.61 1.75
N GLN A 118 6.43 8.61 1.09
CA GLN A 118 6.18 7.81 -0.11
C GLN A 118 7.11 8.18 -1.27
N SER A 119 7.34 9.46 -1.50
CA SER A 119 8.20 9.92 -2.59
C SER A 119 9.65 9.52 -2.36
N VAL A 120 10.14 9.72 -1.13
CA VAL A 120 11.50 9.33 -0.73
C VAL A 120 11.69 7.83 -0.81
N THR A 121 10.74 7.02 -0.32
CA THR A 121 10.81 5.56 -0.42
C THR A 121 10.78 5.07 -1.87
N ALA A 122 9.99 5.69 -2.75
CA ALA A 122 10.00 5.36 -4.17
C ALA A 122 11.35 5.65 -4.84
N ILE A 123 12.01 6.76 -4.48
CA ILE A 123 13.35 7.10 -4.98
C ILE A 123 14.39 6.12 -4.42
N MET A 124 14.32 5.78 -3.13
CA MET A 124 15.21 4.78 -2.52
C MET A 124 15.07 3.41 -3.20
N VAL A 125 13.85 3.01 -3.56
CA VAL A 125 13.61 1.78 -4.32
C VAL A 125 14.29 1.82 -5.69
N LEU A 126 14.29 2.95 -6.39
CA LEU A 126 15.01 3.10 -7.66
C LEU A 126 16.53 3.07 -7.50
N ALA A 127 17.05 3.72 -6.44
CA ALA A 127 18.48 3.84 -6.20
C ALA A 127 19.11 2.54 -5.70
N TYR A 128 18.44 1.84 -4.78
CA TYR A 128 18.99 0.69 -4.05
C TYR A 128 18.33 -0.65 -4.39
N GLY A 129 17.14 -0.65 -5.01
CA GLY A 129 16.42 -1.88 -5.34
C GLY A 129 17.08 -2.68 -6.46
N GLN A 130 16.97 -4.00 -6.38
CA GLN A 130 17.42 -4.95 -7.42
C GLN A 130 16.21 -5.73 -7.94
N ASP A 131 16.09 -5.94 -9.26
CA ASP A 131 14.94 -6.64 -9.83
C ASP A 131 15.04 -8.17 -9.79
N LEU A 132 16.24 -8.73 -9.98
CA LEU A 132 16.54 -10.17 -9.93
C LEU A 132 17.81 -10.43 -9.10
N PRO A 133 17.99 -11.68 -8.59
CA PRO A 133 19.19 -12.05 -7.82
C PRO A 133 20.51 -11.84 -8.58
N PHE A 134 20.46 -11.89 -9.91
CA PHE A 134 21.61 -11.72 -10.81
C PHE A 134 21.66 -10.35 -11.52
N GLY A 135 20.82 -9.37 -11.12
CA GLY A 135 20.87 -7.99 -11.63
C GLY A 135 19.53 -7.42 -12.08
N ASN A 136 19.56 -6.45 -13.00
CA ASN A 136 18.38 -5.68 -13.42
C ASN A 136 17.51 -6.42 -14.45
N TYR A 137 16.18 -6.21 -14.38
CA TYR A 137 15.18 -6.84 -15.25
C TYR A 137 15.39 -6.52 -16.74
N SER A 138 15.92 -5.33 -17.03
CA SER A 138 16.23 -4.83 -18.38
C SER A 138 17.16 -5.73 -19.20
N LYS A 139 17.90 -6.67 -18.58
CA LYS A 139 18.81 -7.59 -19.30
C LYS A 139 18.15 -8.87 -19.82
N ARG A 140 16.84 -9.08 -19.63
CA ARG A 140 16.09 -10.20 -20.22
C ARG A 140 15.78 -9.95 -21.71
N SER A 141 16.82 -9.70 -22.51
CA SER A 141 16.78 -9.66 -23.98
C SER A 141 16.85 -11.09 -24.54
N GLY A 142 15.87 -11.92 -24.20
CA GLY A 142 15.78 -13.29 -24.68
C GLY A 142 14.32 -13.65 -24.90
N THR A 143 13.86 -13.46 -26.14
CA THR A 143 12.58 -13.93 -26.69
C THR A 143 11.36 -13.60 -25.82
N THR A 144 10.79 -12.41 -25.98
CA THR A 144 9.40 -12.17 -25.56
C THR A 144 8.49 -13.04 -26.43
N PRO A 145 7.77 -14.03 -25.87
CA PRO A 145 6.73 -14.74 -26.62
C PRO A 145 5.74 -13.72 -27.18
N LYS A 146 5.20 -13.94 -28.39
CA LYS A 146 4.05 -13.16 -28.88
C LYS A 146 2.85 -13.45 -27.97
N TRP A 147 2.68 -12.64 -26.92
CA TRP A 147 1.63 -12.84 -25.94
C TRP A 147 0.29 -12.35 -26.49
N ASN A 148 -0.67 -13.27 -26.62
CA ASN A 148 -2.06 -12.87 -26.81
C ASN A 148 -2.68 -12.55 -25.44
N PHE A 149 -2.69 -11.27 -25.07
CA PHE A 149 -3.28 -10.75 -23.83
C PHE A 149 -4.69 -11.31 -23.59
N LEU A 150 -5.53 -11.31 -24.64
CA LEU A 150 -6.89 -11.85 -24.58
C LEU A 150 -6.90 -13.34 -24.17
N LYS A 151 -5.97 -14.14 -24.68
CA LYS A 151 -5.91 -15.58 -24.36
C LYS A 151 -5.54 -15.80 -22.88
N ILE A 152 -4.61 -15.02 -22.33
CA ILE A 152 -4.21 -15.08 -20.92
C ILE A 152 -5.36 -14.61 -20.03
N LEU A 153 -6.01 -13.50 -20.39
CA LEU A 153 -7.16 -12.96 -19.66
C LEU A 153 -8.30 -13.99 -19.60
N PHE A 154 -8.68 -14.57 -20.75
CA PHE A 154 -9.71 -15.61 -20.79
C PHE A 154 -9.30 -16.88 -20.03
N ASN A 155 -8.01 -17.25 -20.04
CA ASN A 155 -7.53 -18.40 -19.28
C ASN A 155 -7.57 -18.15 -17.76
N GLY A 156 -7.23 -16.94 -17.32
CA GLY A 156 -7.35 -16.51 -15.93
C GLY A 156 -8.81 -16.46 -15.46
N LEU A 157 -9.71 -15.86 -16.26
CA LEU A 157 -11.14 -15.78 -15.95
C LEU A 157 -11.83 -17.15 -15.92
N LYS A 158 -11.33 -18.14 -16.66
CA LYS A 158 -11.85 -19.52 -16.62
C LYS A 158 -11.37 -20.33 -15.43
N ASN A 159 -10.37 -19.85 -14.68
CA ASN A 159 -9.82 -20.57 -13.55
C ASN A 159 -10.71 -20.42 -12.30
N TYR A 160 -11.55 -21.42 -12.04
CA TYR A 160 -12.46 -21.42 -10.89
C TYR A 160 -11.73 -21.36 -9.54
N MET A 161 -10.54 -21.97 -9.42
CA MET A 161 -9.73 -21.91 -8.20
C MET A 161 -9.28 -20.47 -7.91
N GLY A 162 -8.97 -19.72 -8.97
CA GLY A 162 -8.63 -18.30 -8.87
C GLY A 162 -9.79 -17.47 -8.31
N TRP A 163 -11.02 -17.76 -8.73
CA TRP A 163 -12.22 -17.08 -8.22
C TRP A 163 -12.54 -17.44 -6.78
N ILE A 164 -12.42 -18.72 -6.40
CA ILE A 164 -12.63 -19.15 -5.01
C ILE A 164 -11.61 -18.44 -4.11
N LEU A 165 -10.33 -18.46 -4.49
CA LEU A 165 -9.28 -17.78 -3.73
C LEU A 165 -9.52 -16.26 -3.66
N ALA A 166 -9.93 -15.63 -4.77
CA ALA A 166 -10.23 -14.20 -4.81
C ALA A 166 -11.42 -13.84 -3.90
N LEU A 167 -12.45 -14.66 -3.83
CA LEU A 167 -13.61 -14.44 -2.96
C LEU A 167 -13.25 -14.62 -1.48
N VAL A 168 -12.55 -15.71 -1.14
CA VAL A 168 -12.13 -15.98 0.24
C VAL A 168 -11.17 -14.90 0.72
N TYR A 169 -10.13 -14.61 -0.06
CA TYR A 169 -9.15 -13.57 0.27
C TYR A 169 -9.81 -12.18 0.33
N GLY A 170 -10.68 -11.88 -0.64
CA GLY A 170 -11.42 -10.62 -0.68
C GLY A 170 -12.33 -10.44 0.54
N TYR A 171 -12.94 -11.51 1.05
CA TYR A 171 -13.74 -11.45 2.27
C TYR A 171 -12.86 -11.24 3.51
N SER A 172 -11.83 -12.07 3.71
CA SER A 172 -10.97 -11.97 4.89
C SER A 172 -10.23 -10.64 4.95
N PHE A 173 -9.63 -10.19 3.84
CA PHE A 173 -8.91 -8.93 3.78
C PHE A 173 -9.85 -7.71 3.91
N ARG A 174 -11.10 -7.82 3.44
CA ARG A 174 -12.11 -6.76 3.65
C ARG A 174 -12.51 -6.63 5.12
N VAL A 175 -12.69 -7.74 5.83
CA VAL A 175 -12.99 -7.73 7.27
C VAL A 175 -11.84 -7.09 8.04
N GLU A 176 -10.60 -7.43 7.70
CA GLU A 176 -9.39 -6.81 8.27
C GLU A 176 -9.37 -5.30 8.03
N LEU A 177 -9.49 -4.85 6.77
CA LEU A 177 -9.52 -3.41 6.44
C LEU A 177 -10.66 -2.65 7.12
N ALA A 178 -11.84 -3.26 7.25
CA ALA A 178 -12.98 -2.65 7.93
C ALA A 178 -12.72 -2.50 9.44
N THR A 179 -12.06 -3.50 10.04
CA THR A 179 -11.65 -3.49 11.45
C THR A 179 -10.61 -2.40 11.67
N ASP A 180 -9.53 -2.37 10.89
CA ASP A 180 -8.46 -1.37 10.98
C ASP A 180 -8.97 0.06 10.84
N ASN A 181 -9.96 0.29 9.97
CA ASN A 181 -10.51 1.63 9.76
C ASN A 181 -11.36 2.15 10.94
N ILE A 182 -11.94 1.25 11.73
CA ILE A 182 -12.92 1.62 12.78
C ILE A 182 -12.34 1.42 14.19
N ILE A 183 -11.36 0.54 14.38
CA ILE A 183 -10.89 0.11 15.70
C ILE A 183 -10.42 1.28 16.59
N ALA A 184 -9.65 2.23 16.06
CA ALA A 184 -9.21 3.39 16.82
C ALA A 184 -10.39 4.29 17.23
N GLN A 185 -11.34 4.51 16.33
CA GLN A 185 -12.54 5.30 16.61
C GLN A 185 -13.48 4.60 17.60
N TYR A 186 -13.61 3.28 17.50
CA TYR A 186 -14.37 2.46 18.43
C TYR A 186 -13.80 2.54 19.83
N LEU A 187 -12.47 2.41 19.97
CA LEU A 187 -11.78 2.53 21.26
C LEU A 187 -11.90 3.94 21.87
N TYR A 188 -11.85 4.97 21.04
CA TYR A 188 -12.08 6.36 21.48
C TYR A 188 -13.51 6.57 21.98
N ASN A 189 -14.52 6.15 21.21
CA ASN A 189 -15.93 6.42 21.52
C ASN A 189 -16.52 5.54 22.62
N MET A 190 -16.11 4.28 22.74
CA MET A 190 -16.72 3.32 23.67
C MET A 190 -16.02 3.26 25.02
N PHE A 191 -14.72 3.56 25.07
CA PHE A 191 -13.91 3.47 26.28
C PHE A 191 -13.39 4.84 26.75
N ASP A 192 -13.83 5.95 26.14
CA ASP A 192 -13.40 7.33 26.42
C ASP A 192 -11.87 7.49 26.46
N LEU A 193 -11.16 6.68 25.66
CA LEU A 193 -9.71 6.72 25.58
C LEU A 193 -9.25 7.97 24.84
N ASN A 194 -8.16 8.59 25.28
CA ASN A 194 -7.54 9.68 24.54
C ASN A 194 -7.08 9.17 23.14
N LEU A 195 -7.09 10.03 22.13
CA LEU A 195 -6.82 9.65 20.73
C LEU A 195 -5.46 8.94 20.57
N GLU A 196 -4.47 9.37 21.36
CA GLU A 196 -3.12 8.78 21.40
C GLU A 196 -3.11 7.37 22.00
N LEU A 197 -3.87 7.13 23.08
CA LEU A 197 -4.00 5.81 23.71
C LEU A 197 -4.80 4.85 22.82
N ALA A 198 -5.90 5.33 22.23
CA ALA A 198 -6.71 4.56 21.28
C ALA A 198 -5.88 4.15 20.05
N GLY A 199 -5.07 5.06 19.50
CA GLY A 199 -4.15 4.77 18.41
C GLY A 199 -3.06 3.76 18.80
N THR A 200 -2.50 3.86 20.02
CA THR A 200 -1.48 2.92 20.50
C THR A 200 -2.03 1.50 20.70
N VAL A 201 -3.24 1.38 21.25
CA VAL A 201 -3.90 0.06 21.40
C VAL A 201 -4.26 -0.52 20.04
N ALA A 202 -4.81 0.30 19.12
CA ALA A 202 -5.08 -0.15 17.75
C ALA A 202 -3.82 -0.60 17.00
N THR A 203 -2.69 0.05 17.26
CA THR A 203 -1.38 -0.29 16.68
C THR A 203 -0.92 -1.69 17.07
N SER A 204 -1.27 -2.17 18.26
CA SER A 204 -0.91 -3.52 18.70
C SER A 204 -1.48 -4.62 17.80
N PHE A 205 -2.65 -4.39 17.20
CA PHE A 205 -3.26 -5.32 16.24
C PHE A 205 -2.46 -5.35 14.93
N GLY A 206 -2.10 -4.19 14.38
CA GLY A 206 -1.28 -4.12 13.16
C GLY A 206 0.15 -4.65 13.37
N MET A 207 0.74 -4.44 14.55
CA MET A 207 2.09 -4.92 14.91
C MET A 207 2.16 -6.42 15.20
N ALA A 208 1.03 -7.10 15.41
CA ALA A 208 1.00 -8.54 15.68
C ALA A 208 1.10 -9.40 14.40
N ASN A 209 0.99 -8.80 13.22
CA ASN A 209 1.14 -9.43 11.90
C ASN A 209 2.61 -9.57 11.49
#